data_AF-A0A926AZC0-F1
#
_entry.id   AF-A0A926AZC0-F1
#
_cell.length_a   1.000
_cell.length_b   1.000
_cell.length_c   1.000
_cell.angle_alpha   90.00
_cell.angle_beta   90.00
_cell.angle_gamma   90.00
#
_symmetry.space_group_name_H-M   'P 1'
#
loop_
_entity.id
_entity.type
_entity.pdbx_description
1 polymer ?
#
loop_
_entity_poly.entity_id
_entity_poly.type
_entity_poly.pdbx_seq_one_letter_code
_entity_poly.pdbx_strand_id
1 'polypeptide(L)' 'GAPGVPKDPSLAEALLRRAAERGNAGAEFQLGIAQLSGNEGIAVNKNEGALWVQRAAVRGLKEAQELLKGTRDGKGSK' A
#
# COMPACT_ATOMS: atom_id res chain seq x y z
N GLY A 1 14.93 -3.62 31.37
CA GLY A 1 13.94 -3.03 30.45
C GLY A 1 14.35 -3.40 29.05
N ALA A 2 13.47 -4.01 28.26
CA ALA A 2 13.78 -4.31 26.86
C ALA A 2 14.10 -2.98 26.14
N PRO A 3 15.23 -2.86 25.43
CA PRO A 3 15.48 -1.69 24.60
C PRO A 3 14.31 -1.58 23.63
N GLY A 4 13.69 -0.40 23.59
CA GLY A 4 12.57 -0.13 22.70
C GLY A 4 12.98 -0.57 21.30
N VAL A 5 12.28 -1.58 20.78
CA VAL A 5 12.41 -2.01 19.40
C VAL A 5 12.34 -0.72 18.59
N PRO A 6 13.40 -0.33 17.85
CA PRO A 6 13.28 0.78 16.93
C PRO A 6 12.01 0.50 16.16
N LYS A 7 11.11 1.48 16.05
CA LYS A 7 10.01 1.36 15.08
C LYS A 7 10.69 1.34 13.73
N ASP A 8 11.21 0.18 13.36
CA ASP A 8 11.97 -0.06 12.16
C ASP A 8 10.91 0.01 11.07
N PRO A 9 10.89 1.08 10.27
CA PRO A 9 9.95 1.19 9.17
C PRO A 9 9.98 -0.04 8.25
N SER A 10 11.14 -0.68 8.19
CA SER A 10 11.40 -1.92 7.48
C SER A 10 10.58 -3.12 7.98
N LEU A 11 10.16 -3.15 9.25
CA LEU A 11 9.39 -4.26 9.82
C LEU A 11 7.92 -4.21 9.35
N ALA A 12 7.30 -3.03 9.35
CA ALA A 12 5.94 -2.84 8.84
C ALA A 12 5.88 -3.16 7.34
N GLU A 13 6.83 -2.62 6.56
CA GLU A 13 6.93 -2.90 5.13
C GLU A 13 7.14 -4.40 4.88
N ALA A 14 8.06 -5.05 5.59
CA ALA A 14 8.35 -6.47 5.41
C ALA A 14 7.15 -7.36 5.75
N LEU A 15 6.38 -7.04 6.81
CA LEU A 15 5.19 -7.79 7.19
C LEU A 15 4.09 -7.67 6.13
N LEU A 16 3.80 -6.44 5.69
CA LEU A 16 2.82 -6.17 4.64
C LEU A 16 3.24 -6.80 3.31
N ARG A 17 4.51 -6.66 2.93
CA ARG A 17 5.08 -7.26 1.71
C ARG A 17 4.95 -8.77 1.72
N ARG A 18 5.28 -9.44 2.83
CA ARG A 18 5.13 -10.90 2.93
C ARG A 18 3.68 -11.34 2.80
N ALA A 19 2.73 -10.58 3.35
CA ALA A 19 1.30 -10.87 3.20
C ALA A 19 0.81 -10.58 1.76
N ALA A 20 1.29 -9.50 1.15
CA ALA A 20 1.02 -9.14 -0.24
C ALA A 20 1.56 -10.20 -1.21
N GLU A 21 2.76 -10.73 -0.97
CA GLU A 21 3.38 -11.82 -1.73
C GLU A 21 2.61 -13.14 -1.60
N ARG A 22 1.97 -13.39 -0.45
CA ARG A 22 1.02 -14.49 -0.27
C ARG A 22 -0.30 -14.28 -1.01
N GLY A 23 -0.48 -13.12 -1.62
CA GLY A 23 -1.66 -12.77 -2.40
C GLY A 23 -2.83 -12.24 -1.60
N ASN A 24 -2.55 -11.70 -0.41
CA ASN A 24 -3.55 -10.98 0.37
C ASN A 24 -3.79 -9.61 -0.26
N ALA A 25 -4.95 -9.42 -0.90
CA ALA A 25 -5.29 -8.16 -1.56
C ALA A 25 -5.36 -6.97 -0.59
N GLY A 26 -5.78 -7.19 0.67
CA GLY A 26 -5.79 -6.15 1.70
C GLY A 26 -4.37 -5.69 2.07
N ALA A 27 -3.43 -6.63 2.16
CA ALA A 27 -2.02 -6.30 2.42
C ALA A 27 -1.36 -5.59 1.23
N GLU A 28 -1.66 -6.03 -0.01
CA GLU A 28 -1.23 -5.33 -1.23
C GLU A 28 -1.74 -3.87 -1.22
N PHE A 29 -3.00 -3.64 -0.87
CA PHE A 29 -3.54 -2.29 -0.77
C PHE A 29 -2.87 -1.48 0.33
N GLN A 30 -2.77 -2.01 1.56
CA GLN A 30 -2.15 -1.30 2.67
C GLN A 30 -0.69 -0.94 2.41
N LEU A 31 0.10 -1.86 1.85
CA LEU A 31 1.48 -1.57 1.42
C LEU A 31 1.50 -0.45 0.38
N GLY A 32 0.57 -0.51 -0.57
CA GLY A 32 0.41 0.51 -1.60
C GLY A 32 0.13 1.89 -1.04
N ILE A 33 -0.86 2.02 -0.14
CA ILE A 33 -1.21 3.30 0.48
C ILE A 33 -0.08 3.79 1.39
N ALA A 34 0.55 2.90 2.16
CA ALA A 34 1.66 3.27 3.02
C ALA A 34 2.85 3.81 2.23
N GLN A 35 3.18 3.20 1.08
CA GLN A 35 4.22 3.72 0.17
C GLN A 35 3.78 4.98 -0.59
N LEU A 36 2.48 5.19 -0.86
CA LEU A 36 1.98 6.42 -1.49
C LEU A 36 2.03 7.61 -0.53
N SER A 37 1.68 7.39 0.73
CA SER A 37 1.61 8.41 1.78
C SER A 37 2.90 8.58 2.58
N GLY A 38 3.78 7.57 2.60
CA GLY A 38 4.97 7.54 3.45
C GLY A 38 4.65 7.36 4.93
N ASN A 39 3.63 6.55 5.24
CA ASN A 39 3.15 6.36 6.60
C ASN A 39 3.78 5.14 7.26
N GLU A 40 3.69 5.02 8.59
CA GLU A 40 4.22 3.87 9.36
C GLU A 40 5.76 3.73 9.26
N GLY A 41 6.40 4.84 8.88
CA GLY A 41 7.83 4.94 8.60
C GLY A 41 8.24 4.36 7.24
N ILE A 42 7.31 3.76 6.49
CA ILE A 42 7.58 3.18 5.18
C ILE A 42 8.03 4.29 4.22
N ALA A 43 9.08 4.03 3.44
CA ALA A 43 9.61 4.99 2.49
C ALA A 43 8.55 5.30 1.42
N VAL A 44 8.40 6.59 1.10
CA VAL A 44 7.49 6.99 0.02
C VAL A 44 8.00 6.43 -1.30
N ASN A 45 7.22 5.57 -1.92
CA ASN A 45 7.45 5.09 -3.28
C ASN A 45 6.14 5.09 -4.04
N LYS A 46 5.85 6.19 -4.73
CA LYS A 46 4.59 6.33 -5.48
C LYS A 46 4.47 5.34 -6.64
N ASN A 47 5.59 4.99 -7.26
CA ASN A 47 5.60 4.03 -8.38
C ASN A 47 5.24 2.62 -7.88
N GLU A 48 5.95 2.15 -6.85
CA GLU A 48 5.73 0.83 -6.28
C GLU A 48 4.38 0.77 -5.54
N GLY A 49 4.02 1.83 -4.82
CA GLY A 49 2.75 1.91 -4.12
C GLY A 49 1.54 1.83 -5.07
N ALA A 50 1.59 2.54 -6.20
CA ALA A 50 0.54 2.45 -7.23
C ALA A 50 0.45 1.06 -7.87
N LEU A 51 1.58 0.37 -8.04
CA LEU A 51 1.60 -1.02 -8.52
C LEU A 51 0.93 -1.96 -7.51
N TRP A 52 1.23 -1.81 -6.22
CA TRP A 52 0.62 -2.62 -5.17
C TRP A 52 -0.91 -2.41 -5.08
N VAL A 53 -1.37 -1.16 -5.14
CA VAL A 53 -2.80 -0.84 -5.23
C VAL A 53 -3.42 -1.45 -6.51
N GLN A 54 -2.76 -1.34 -7.66
CA GLN A 54 -3.23 -1.99 -8.90
C GLN A 54 -3.41 -3.49 -8.75
N ARG A 55 -2.44 -4.18 -8.12
CA ARG A 55 -2.53 -5.62 -7.87
C ARG A 55 -3.73 -5.95 -6.98
N ALA A 56 -3.92 -5.20 -5.89
CA ALA A 56 -5.07 -5.36 -5.02
C ALA A 56 -6.40 -5.19 -5.76
N ALA A 57 -6.49 -4.19 -6.65
CA ALA A 57 -7.68 -3.94 -7.45
C ALA A 57 -7.96 -5.05 -8.47
N VAL A 58 -6.91 -5.58 -9.12
CA VAL A 58 -6.98 -6.72 -10.04
C VAL A 58 -7.50 -7.97 -9.32
N ARG A 59 -7.15 -8.15 -8.03
CA ARG A 59 -7.68 -9.24 -7.20
C ARG A 59 -9.12 -9.07 -6.73
N GLY A 60 -9.77 -7.95 -7.07
CA GLY A 60 -11.15 -7.69 -6.66
C GLY A 60 -11.29 -6.89 -5.36
N LEU A 61 -10.21 -6.30 -4.83
CA LEU A 61 -10.34 -5.45 -3.64
C LEU A 61 -11.06 -4.15 -4.00
N LYS A 62 -12.27 -4.00 -3.45
CA LYS A 62 -13.14 -2.84 -3.72
C LYS A 62 -12.46 -1.52 -3.35
N GLU A 63 -11.78 -1.44 -2.21
CA GLU A 63 -11.06 -0.24 -1.78
C GLU A 63 -9.99 0.19 -2.78
N ALA A 64 -9.19 -0.76 -3.29
CA ALA A 64 -8.19 -0.48 -4.30
C ALA A 64 -8.79 -0.06 -5.64
N GLN A 65 -9.89 -0.70 -6.05
CA GLN A 65 -10.61 -0.33 -7.28
C GLN A 65 -11.17 1.08 -7.22
N GLU A 66 -11.79 1.46 -6.10
CA GLU A 66 -12.33 2.81 -5.91
C GLU A 66 -11.21 3.86 -5.89
N LEU A 67 -10.07 3.56 -5.26
CA LEU A 67 -8.90 4.44 -5.27
C LEU A 67 -8.37 4.66 -6.69
N LEU A 68 -8.25 3.60 -7.49
CA LEU A 68 -7.77 3.70 -8.88
C LEU A 68 -8.76 4.38 -9.81
N LYS A 69 -10.07 4.15 -9.63
CA LYS A 69 -11.11 4.89 -10.36
C LYS A 69 -10.97 6.38 -10.10
N GLY A 70 -10.89 6.80 -8.83
CA GLY A 70 -10.65 8.20 -8.48
C GLY A 70 -9.35 8.79 -9.07
N THR A 71 -8.33 7.97 -9.27
CA THR A 71 -7.07 8.40 -9.92
C THR A 71 -7.23 8.55 -11.45
N ARG A 72 -8.06 7.73 -12.09
CA ARG A 72 -8.32 7.74 -13.53
C ARG A 72 -9.36 8.81 -13.91
N ASP A 73 -10.28 9.11 -13.02
CA ASP A 73 -11.32 10.13 -13.15
C ASP A 73 -10.86 11.54 -12.70
N GLY A 74 -9.58 11.69 -12.31
CA GLY A 74 -8.95 12.98 -11.98
C GLY A 74 -8.67 13.90 -13.18
N LYS A 75 -9.04 13.51 -14.39
CA LYS A 75 -9.18 14.42 -15.56
C LYS A 75 -10.65 14.56 -15.96
N GLY A 76 -11.53 14.76 -14.98
CA GLY A 76 -12.97 14.84 -15.21
C GLY A 76 -13.76 15.49 -14.07
N SER A 77 -13.18 16.44 -13.34
CA SER A 77 -13.93 17.24 -12.37
C SER A 77 -14.16 18.65 -12.91
N LYS A 78 -15.34 18.81 -13.52
CA LYS A 78 -16.05 20.02 -13.98
C LYS A 78 -15.45 20.85 -15.13
#